data_AF-A0A9W7GJU1-F1
#
_entry.id   AF-A0A9W7GJU1-F1
#
_cell.length_a   1.000
_cell.length_b   1.000
_cell.length_c   1.000
_cell.angle_alpha   90.00
_cell.angle_beta   90.00
_cell.angle_gamma   90.00
#
_symmetry.space_group_name_H-M   'P 1'
#
loop_
_entity.id
_entity.type
_entity.pdbx_description
1 polymer ?
#
loop_
_entity_poly.entity_id
_entity_poly.type
_entity_poly.pdbx_seq_one_letter_code
_entity_poly.pdbx_strand_id
1 'polypeptide(L)' 'MVLEFQLSSVFPDSPIKITCLDEYPVKVCITAKNGAQILKVWEGSQKKLFSKYKRDREATIKEIRSILEELKEDF' A
#
# COMPACT_ATOMS: atom_id res chain seq x y z
N MET A 1 -9.60 2.05 -4.33
CA MET A 1 -10.40 2.79 -3.33
C MET A 1 -10.05 2.55 -1.86
N VAL A 2 -9.84 1.33 -1.34
CA VAL A 2 -9.44 1.15 0.08
C VAL A 2 -7.99 1.57 0.36
N LEU A 3 -7.07 1.25 -0.55
CA LEU A 3 -5.64 1.57 -0.40
C LEU A 3 -5.35 3.06 -0.57
N GLU A 4 -6.00 3.71 -1.53
CA GLU A 4 -5.88 5.16 -1.75
C GLU A 4 -6.23 5.92 -0.48
N PHE A 5 -7.32 5.55 0.19
CA PHE A 5 -7.74 6.18 1.44
C PHE A 5 -6.71 6.04 2.56
N GLN A 6 -6.06 4.87 2.68
CA GLN A 6 -5.01 4.68 3.70
C GLN A 6 -3.77 5.51 3.38
N LEU A 7 -3.36 5.58 2.12
CA LEU A 7 -2.22 6.39 1.69
C LEU A 7 -2.48 7.88 1.89
N SER A 8 -3.64 8.39 1.47
CA SER A 8 -4.02 9.80 1.65
C SER A 8 -4.22 10.18 3.12
N SER A 9 -4.55 9.21 3.98
CA SER A 9 -4.69 9.48 5.42
C SER A 9 -3.34 9.72 6.11
N VAL A 10 -2.26 9.09 5.64
CA VAL A 10 -0.93 9.24 6.24
C VAL A 10 -0.14 10.35 5.53
N PHE A 11 -0.24 10.40 4.20
CA PHE A 11 0.43 11.37 3.32
C PHE A 11 -0.60 12.09 2.44
N PRO A 12 -1.30 13.11 2.97
CA PRO A 12 -2.39 13.79 2.25
C PRO A 12 -1.93 14.54 1.00
N ASP A 13 -0.71 15.09 1.00
CA ASP A 13 -0.18 15.92 -0.08
C ASP A 13 0.68 15.15 -1.09
N SER A 14 0.84 13.83 -0.91
CA SER A 14 1.71 13.02 -1.76
C SER A 14 0.99 12.57 -3.04
N PRO A 15 1.60 12.74 -4.23
CA PRO A 15 1.00 12.29 -5.48
C PRO A 15 0.95 10.76 -5.55
N ILE A 16 -0.25 10.20 -5.64
CA ILE A 16 -0.47 8.76 -5.76
C ILE A 16 -0.53 8.39 -7.25
N LYS A 17 0.36 7.49 -7.68
CA LYS A 17 0.33 6.91 -9.04
C LYS A 17 -0.08 5.45 -8.99
N ILE A 18 -1.20 5.12 -9.65
CA ILE A 18 -1.72 3.76 -9.74
C ILE A 18 -1.32 3.17 -11.09
N THR A 19 -0.74 1.97 -11.06
CA THR A 19 -0.38 1.22 -12.26
C THR A 19 -1.01 -0.17 -12.17
N CYS A 20 -1.69 -0.60 -13.23
CA CYS A 20 -2.24 -1.95 -13.34
C CYS A 20 -1.46 -2.68 -14.43
N LEU A 21 -0.91 -3.83 -14.08
CA LEU A 21 -0.19 -4.72 -14.99
C LEU A 21 -1.02 -5.99 -15.16
N ASP A 22 -1.19 -6.45 -16.41
CA ASP A 22 -1.90 -7.68 -16.73
C ASP A 22 -0.93 -8.86 -16.72
N GLU A 23 -0.41 -9.17 -15.53
CA GLU A 23 0.60 -10.21 -15.31
C GLU A 23 0.19 -11.18 -14.20
N TYR A 24 0.45 -12.46 -14.41
CA TYR A 24 0.20 -13.51 -13.43
C TYR A 24 1.51 -13.92 -12.72
N PRO A 25 1.51 -14.05 -11.38
CA PRO A 25 0.37 -13.93 -10.47
C PRO A 25 -0.04 -12.48 -10.16
N VAL A 26 -1.35 -12.25 -10.00
CA VAL A 26 -1.89 -10.92 -9.65
C VAL A 26 -1.47 -10.53 -8.23
N LYS A 27 -0.59 -9.53 -8.14
CA LYS A 27 -0.06 -8.97 -6.91
C LYS A 27 -0.32 -7.48 -6.85
N VAL A 28 -0.33 -6.95 -5.63
CA VAL A 28 -0.35 -5.52 -5.35
C VAL A 28 0.99 -5.15 -4.73
N CYS A 29 1.64 -4.12 -5.27
CA CYS A 29 2.88 -3.57 -4.78
C CYS A 29 2.67 -2.09 -4.45
N ILE A 30 3.12 -1.67 -3.27
CA ILE A 30 3.06 -0.30 -2.79
C ILE A 30 4.50 0.15 -2.59
N THR A 31 4.89 1.22 -3.27
CA THR A 31 6.23 1.80 -3.20
C THR A 31 6.13 3.28 -2.87
N ALA A 32 6.92 3.74 -1.91
CA ALA A 32 7.14 5.14 -1.62
C ALA A 32 8.37 5.63 -2.38
N LYS A 33 8.32 6.86 -2.89
CA LYS A 33 9.46 7.47 -3.60
C LYS A 33 9.85 8.77 -2.91
N ASN A 34 11.11 8.86 -2.47
CA ASN A 34 11.71 10.08 -1.93
C ASN A 34 12.89 10.50 -2.81
N GLY A 35 12.68 11.48 -3.69
CA GLY A 35 13.68 11.88 -4.67
C GLY A 35 14.12 10.70 -5.56
N ALA A 36 15.37 10.27 -5.40
CA ALA A 36 15.95 9.13 -6.13
C ALA A 36 15.73 7.76 -5.44
N GLN A 37 15.32 7.75 -4.17
CA GLN A 37 15.12 6.51 -3.43
C GLN A 37 13.71 5.98 -3.65
N ILE A 38 13.61 4.68 -3.93
CA ILE A 38 12.35 3.94 -4.04
C ILE A 38 12.35 2.90 -2.93
N LEU A 39 11.38 3.01 -2.03
CA LEU A 39 11.25 2.15 -0.86
C LEU A 39 9.97 1.33 -1.01
N LYS A 40 10.10 0.00 -0.90
CA LYS A 40 8.97 -0.91 -1.01
C LYS A 40 8.24 -0.95 0.34
N VAL A 41 7.04 -0.39 0.38
CA VAL A 41 6.16 -0.34 1.56
C VAL A 41 5.53 -1.71 1.78
N TRP A 42 4.97 -2.31 0.73
CA TRP A 42 4.26 -3.59 0.85
C TRP A 42 4.16 -4.31 -0.49
N GLU A 43 4.19 -5.65 -0.46
CA GLU A 43 3.84 -6.49 -1.61
C GLU A 43 3.07 -7.72 -1.15
N GLY A 44 1.99 -8.05 -1.85
CA GLY A 44 1.27 -9.28 -1.58
C GLY A 44 0.20 -9.60 -2.62
N SER A 45 -0.48 -10.73 -2.43
CA SER A 45 -1.60 -11.10 -3.29
C SER A 45 -2.77 -10.12 -3.13
N GLN A 46 -3.35 -9.68 -4.24
CA GLN A 46 -4.55 -8.84 -4.23
C GLN A 46 -5.71 -9.49 -3.45
N LYS A 47 -5.76 -10.83 -3.41
CA LYS A 47 -6.79 -11.58 -2.68
C LYS A 47 -6.87 -11.16 -1.21
N LYS A 48 -5.75 -10.84 -0.57
CA LYS A 48 -5.71 -10.39 0.83
C LYS A 48 -6.51 -9.10 1.06
N LEU A 49 -6.78 -8.32 0.02
CA LEU A 49 -7.52 -7.06 0.11
C LEU A 49 -9.01 -7.21 -0.23
N PHE A 50 -9.47 -8.40 -0.62
CA PHE A 50 -10.87 -8.62 -0.97
C PHE A 50 -11.76 -8.61 0.27
N SER A 51 -12.95 -8.03 0.13
CA SER A 51 -13.95 -7.93 1.21
C SER A 51 -14.36 -9.31 1.77
N LYS A 52 -14.37 -10.35 0.93
CA LYS A 52 -14.69 -11.73 1.35
C LYS A 52 -13.69 -12.33 2.35
N TYR A 53 -12.44 -11.85 2.35
CA TYR A 53 -11.40 -12.26 3.29
C TYR A 53 -11.19 -11.19 4.36
N LYS A 54 -12.25 -10.89 5.12
CA LYS A 54 -12.27 -9.75 6.07
C LYS A 54 -11.09 -9.75 7.05
N ARG A 55 -10.77 -10.91 7.64
CA ARG A 55 -9.65 -11.07 8.57
C ARG A 55 -8.30 -10.73 7.91
N ASP A 56 -8.05 -11.29 6.72
CA ASP A 56 -6.80 -11.04 5.98
C ASP A 56 -6.72 -9.57 5.54
N ARG A 57 -7.86 -8.99 5.16
CA ARG A 57 -7.96 -7.59 4.76
C ARG A 57 -7.65 -6.65 5.91
N GLU A 58 -8.23 -6.88 7.09
CA GLU A 58 -7.96 -6.06 8.27
C GLU A 58 -6.50 -6.19 8.72
N ALA A 59 -5.94 -7.41 8.73
CA ALA A 59 -4.54 -7.64 9.04
C ALA A 59 -3.61 -6.93 8.04
N THR A 60 -3.90 -7.04 6.74
CA THR A 60 -3.11 -6.42 5.67
C THR A 60 -3.19 -4.90 5.72
N ILE A 61 -4.38 -4.33 5.97
CA ILE A 61 -4.53 -2.87 6.11
C ILE A 61 -3.74 -2.37 7.33
N LYS A 62 -3.79 -3.09 8.45
CA LYS A 62 -3.04 -2.74 9.65
C LYS A 62 -1.53 -2.78 9.41
N GLU A 63 -1.05 -3.80 8.71
CA GLU A 63 0.35 -3.94 8.30
C GLU A 63 0.79 -2.76 7.43
N ILE A 64 0.06 -2.47 6.33
CA ILE A 64 0.36 -1.36 5.44
C ILE A 64 0.38 -0.03 6.20
N ARG A 65 -0.60 0.19 7.09
CA ARG A 65 -0.66 1.42 7.87
C ARG A 65 0.51 1.56 8.84
N SER A 66 0.92 0.48 9.51
CA SER A 66 2.10 0.51 10.41
C SER A 66 3.34 0.96 9.66
N ILE A 67 3.61 0.35 8.49
CA ILE A 67 4.79 0.67 7.69
C ILE A 67 4.73 2.11 7.16
N LEU A 68 3.54 2.60 6.78
CA LEU A 68 3.37 3.99 6.34
C LEU A 68 3.61 5.01 7.46
N GLU A 69 3.15 4.73 8.68
CA GLU A 69 3.38 5.61 9.83
C GLU A 69 4.86 5.56 10.27
N GLU A 70 5.51 4.39 10.26
CA GLU A 70 6.96 4.26 10.49
C GLU A 70 7.75 5.07 9.47
N LEU A 71 7.39 4.96 8.18
CA LEU A 71 8.01 5.77 7.12
C LEU A 71 7.77 7.27 7.30
N LYS A 72 6.69 7.68 7.97
CA LYS A 72 6.45 9.10 8.24
C LYS A 72 7.36 9.63 9.36
N GLU A 73 7.77 8.78 10.31
CA GLU A 73 8.72 9.16 11.36
C GLU A 73 10.17 9.25 10.85
N ASP A 74 10.52 8.45 9.83
CA ASP A 74 11.86 8.45 9.20
C ASP A 74 12.07 9.58 8.15
N PHE A 75 11.02 10.31 7.77
CA PHE A 75 11.04 11.39 6.77
C PHE A 75 10.99 12.78 7.40
#